data_AF-A0A957GQH6-F1
#
_entry.id   AF-A0A957GQH6-F1
#
_cell.length_a   1.000
_cell.length_b   1.000
_cell.length_c   1.000
_cell.angle_alpha   90.00
_cell.angle_beta   90.00
_cell.angle_gamma   90.00
#
_symmetry.space_group_name_H-M   'P 1'
#
loop_
_entity.id
_entity.type
_entity.pdbx_description
1 polymer ?
#
loop_
_entity_poly.entity_id
_entity_poly.type
_entity_poly.pdbx_seq_one_letter_code
_entity_poly.pdbx_strand_id
1 'polypeptide(L)'
;MIQIDSHYLLETLKQMIRLNSVVPYEEKMAQFVAEEIRKLGLEPEWHEIAPGRPNVYATANLGPSGKFLTLTGHTDTVDVAHNWQTDPF
;
A
#
# COMPACT_ATOMS: atom_id res chain seq x y z
N MET A 1 -15.46 17.55 -13.56
CA MET A 1 -15.35 16.09 -13.36
C MET A 1 -13.96 15.82 -12.80
N ILE A 2 -13.84 14.95 -11.79
CA ILE A 2 -12.54 14.49 -11.33
C ILE A 2 -11.94 13.64 -12.46
N GLN A 3 -10.71 13.95 -12.87
CA GLN A 3 -9.97 13.15 -13.84
C GLN A 3 -9.16 12.10 -13.08
N ILE A 4 -9.32 10.83 -13.46
CA ILE A 4 -8.57 9.73 -12.87
C ILE A 4 -7.29 9.55 -13.69
N ASP A 5 -6.13 9.56 -13.02
CA ASP A 5 -4.86 9.25 -13.64
C ASP A 5 -4.67 7.74 -13.74
N SER A 6 -5.12 7.14 -14.84
CA SER A 6 -5.00 5.69 -15.07
C SER A 6 -3.56 5.22 -15.23
N HIS A 7 -2.65 6.11 -15.66
CA HIS A 7 -1.24 5.75 -15.82
C HIS A 7 -0.57 5.57 -14.46
N TYR A 8 -0.78 6.55 -13.57
CA TYR A 8 -0.34 6.45 -12.17
C TYR A 8 -0.88 5.18 -11.51
N LEU A 9 -2.20 4.93 -11.58
CA LEU A 9 -2.81 3.76 -10.94
C LEU A 9 -2.22 2.44 -11.44
N LEU A 10 -2.01 2.29 -12.75
CA LEU A 10 -1.47 1.06 -13.33
C LEU A 10 0.01 0.87 -12.97
N GLU A 11 0.82 1.93 -13.00
CA GLU A 11 2.25 1.83 -12.67
C GLU A 11 2.47 1.58 -11.17
N THR A 12 1.70 2.24 -10.28
CA THR A 12 1.73 1.96 -8.84
C THR A 12 1.33 0.51 -8.57
N LEU A 13 0.25 0.01 -9.21
CA LEU A 13 -0.16 -1.40 -9.06
C LEU A 13 0.95 -2.38 -9.50
N LYS A 14 1.59 -2.15 -10.66
CA LYS A 14 2.70 -3.00 -11.11
C LYS A 14 3.88 -2.96 -10.15
N GLN A 15 4.20 -1.79 -9.59
CA GLN A 15 5.27 -1.67 -8.61
C GLN A 15 4.95 -2.43 -7.33
N MET A 16 3.71 -2.34 -6.85
CA MET A 16 3.23 -3.14 -5.71
C MET A 16 3.33 -4.64 -6.01
N ILE A 17 2.85 -5.10 -7.17
CA ILE A 17 2.92 -6.52 -7.54
C ILE A 17 4.37 -7.03 -7.56
N ARG A 18 5.34 -6.24 -8.02
CA ARG A 18 6.77 -6.64 -8.02
C ARG A 18 7.39 -6.81 -6.63
N LEU A 19 6.77 -6.27 -5.58
CA LEU A 19 7.26 -6.39 -4.22
C LEU A 19 6.67 -7.65 -3.59
N ASN A 20 7.51 -8.66 -3.37
CA ASN A 20 7.12 -9.84 -2.64
C ASN A 20 6.72 -9.46 -1.19
N SER A 21 5.41 -9.50 -0.93
CA SER A 21 4.78 -9.27 0.37
C SER A 21 4.17 -10.55 0.95
N VAL A 22 4.58 -11.73 0.49
CA VAL A 22 4.17 -12.99 1.10
C VAL A 22 4.63 -12.98 2.56
N VAL A 23 3.74 -13.30 3.50
CA VAL A 23 4.06 -13.28 4.94
C VAL A 23 5.33 -14.12 5.21
N PRO A 24 6.38 -13.61 5.89
CA PRO A 24 6.46 -12.36 6.66
C PRO A 24 7.28 -11.23 5.98
N TYR A 25 7.24 -11.11 4.64
CA TYR A 25 8.06 -10.17 3.87
C TYR A 25 7.39 -8.80 3.60
N GLU A 26 6.42 -8.38 4.44
CA GLU A 26 5.61 -7.18 4.21
C GLU A 26 6.40 -5.86 4.27
N GLU A 27 7.58 -5.81 4.90
CA GLU A 27 8.30 -4.56 5.20
C GLU A 27 8.52 -3.67 3.98
N LYS A 28 9.00 -4.22 2.86
CA LYS A 28 9.27 -3.44 1.64
C LYS A 28 8.00 -2.88 1.02
N MET A 29 6.91 -3.64 1.07
CA MET A 29 5.60 -3.19 0.60
C MET A 29 5.06 -2.06 1.47
N ALA A 30 5.19 -2.18 2.78
CA ALA A 30 4.84 -1.10 3.71
C ALA A 30 5.68 0.16 3.44
N GLN A 31 7.00 0.03 3.24
CA GLN A 31 7.89 1.16 2.91
C GLN A 31 7.42 1.85 1.64
N PHE A 32 7.11 1.07 0.59
CA PHE A 32 6.59 1.60 -0.66
C PHE A 32 5.29 2.40 -0.47
N VAL A 33 4.31 1.85 0.25
CA VAL A 33 3.03 2.53 0.51
C VAL A 33 3.26 3.82 1.30
N ALA A 34 4.16 3.83 2.28
CA ALA A 34 4.51 5.03 3.03
C ALA A 34 5.09 6.14 2.13
N GLU A 35 5.99 5.78 1.20
CA GLU A 35 6.51 6.75 0.23
C GLU A 35 5.44 7.27 -0.74
N GLU A 36 4.53 6.41 -1.22
CA GLU A 36 3.41 6.85 -2.07
C GLU A 36 2.48 7.83 -1.32
N ILE A 37 2.21 7.57 -0.03
CA ILE A 37 1.46 8.49 0.84
C ILE A 37 2.18 9.85 0.96
N ARG A 38 3.51 9.87 1.14
CA ARG A 38 4.28 11.12 1.16
C ARG A 38 4.19 11.89 -0.15
N LYS A 39 4.26 11.19 -1.30
CA LYS A 39 4.09 11.82 -2.61
C LYS A 39 2.72 12.46 -2.80
N LEU A 40 1.69 11.95 -2.10
CA LEU A 40 0.35 12.55 -2.06
C LEU A 40 0.22 13.72 -1.08
N GLY A 41 1.29 14.09 -0.36
CA GLY A 41 1.33 15.23 0.55
C GLY A 41 0.81 14.95 1.95
N LEU A 42 0.75 13.67 2.36
CA LEU A 42 0.40 13.24 3.71
C LEU A 42 1.61 12.64 4.40
N GLU A 43 1.69 12.74 5.73
CA GLU A 43 2.75 12.07 6.47
C GLU A 43 2.28 10.69 6.95
N PRO A 44 2.95 9.60 6.52
CA PRO A 44 2.63 8.26 6.97
C PRO A 44 3.12 8.02 8.40
N GLU A 45 2.32 7.33 9.18
CA GLU A 45 2.69 6.76 10.48
C GLU A 45 3.06 5.29 10.30
N TRP A 46 4.23 4.92 10.84
CA TRP A 46 4.76 3.56 10.80
C TRP A 46 4.56 2.87 12.14
N HIS A 47 3.77 1.80 12.18
CA HIS A 47 3.49 1.07 13.41
C HIS A 47 3.91 -0.39 13.27
N GLU A 48 5.06 -0.72 13.86
CA GLU A 48 5.57 -2.09 13.88
C GLU A 48 4.72 -2.98 14.80
N ILE A 49 4.02 -3.97 14.22
CA ILE A 49 3.16 -4.91 14.96
C ILE A 49 3.95 -6.17 15.34
N ALA A 50 4.88 -6.58 14.47
CA ALA A 50 5.86 -7.64 14.67
C ALA A 50 7.13 -7.31 13.86
N PRO A 51 8.28 -7.95 14.13
CA PRO A 51 9.53 -7.65 13.41
C PRO A 51 9.35 -7.67 11.89
N GLY A 52 9.57 -6.52 11.24
CA GLY A 52 9.44 -6.39 9.78
C GLY A 52 8.00 -6.43 9.24
N ARG A 53 6.99 -6.29 10.11
CA ARG A 53 5.55 -6.36 9.74
C ARG A 53 4.78 -5.15 10.27
N PRO A 54 4.99 -3.98 9.67
CA PRO A 54 4.38 -2.75 10.12
C PRO A 54 3.07 -2.48 9.39
N ASN A 55 2.13 -1.86 10.10
CA ASN A 55 1.02 -1.17 9.47
C ASN A 55 1.44 0.27 9.12
N VAL A 56 0.88 0.77 8.02
CA VAL A 56 1.08 2.15 7.57
C VAL A 56 -0.26 2.86 7.60
N TYR A 57 -0.31 4.01 8.24
CA TYR A 57 -1.51 4.85 8.32
C TYR A 57 -1.21 6.26 7.83
N ALA A 58 -2.24 6.98 7.37
CA ALA A 58 -2.16 8.40 7.14
C ALA A 58 -3.51 9.04 7.39
N THR A 59 -3.50 10.25 7.92
CA THR A 59 -4.72 11.01 8.23
C THR A 59 -4.70 12.32 7.44
N ALA A 60 -5.76 12.57 6.68
CA ALA A 60 -6.00 13.84 6.00
C ALA A 60 -7.12 14.60 6.71
N ASN A 61 -6.86 15.85 7.12
CA ASN A 61 -7.92 16.74 7.61
C ASN A 61 -8.63 17.39 6.42
N LEU A 62 -9.85 16.96 6.14
CA LEU A 62 -10.65 17.43 5.01
C LEU A 62 -11.64 18.55 5.37
N GLY A 63 -11.55 19.12 6.59
CA GLY A 63 -12.37 20.22 7.05
C GLY A 63 -13.04 19.97 8.42
N PRO A 64 -13.90 20.89 8.87
CA PRO A 64 -14.43 20.89 10.24
C PRO A 64 -15.56 19.87 10.50
N SER A 65 -15.84 18.96 9.55
CA SER A 65 -16.89 17.96 9.73
C SER A 65 -16.51 16.99 10.84
N GLY A 66 -17.45 16.62 11.71
CA GLY A 66 -17.26 15.55 12.70
C GLY A 66 -17.35 14.13 12.10
N LYS A 67 -17.57 14.00 10.78
CA LYS A 67 -17.60 12.70 10.11
C LYS A 67 -16.18 12.23 9.81
N PHE A 68 -15.95 10.94 9.98
CA PHE A 68 -14.67 10.29 9.70
C PHE A 68 -14.90 9.12 8.73
N LEU A 69 -14.04 9.02 7.71
CA LEU A 69 -14.03 7.90 6.76
C LEU A 69 -12.66 7.25 6.82
N THR A 70 -12.63 5.95 7.07
CA THR A 70 -11.41 5.13 6.99
C THR A 70 -11.43 4.31 5.71
N LEU A 71 -10.35 4.37 4.95
CA LEU A 71 -10.06 3.42 3.88
C LEU A 71 -9.03 2.43 4.41
N THR A 72 -9.38 1.16 4.49
CA THR A 72 -8.51 0.10 5.03
C THR A 72 -8.33 -1.02 4.01
N GLY A 73 -7.22 -1.73 4.12
CA GLY A 73 -6.89 -2.88 3.29
C GLY A 73 -5.71 -3.63 3.89
N HIS A 74 -5.34 -4.74 3.27
CA HIS A 74 -4.15 -5.51 3.62
C HIS A 74 -3.25 -5.61 2.37
N THR A 75 -1.95 -5.76 2.59
CA THR A 75 -0.96 -5.78 1.51
C THR A 75 -0.13 -7.07 1.48
N ASP A 76 -0.29 -7.91 2.49
CA ASP A 76 0.25 -9.26 2.51
C ASP A 76 -0.44 -10.13 1.46
N THR A 77 0.32 -11.08 0.92
CA THR A 77 -0.18 -12.08 -0.03
C THR A 77 0.04 -13.48 0.50
N VAL A 78 -0.71 -14.43 -0.05
CA VAL A 78 -0.44 -15.85 0.14
C VAL A 78 0.71 -16.29 -0.76
N ASP A 79 1.31 -17.44 -0.44
CA ASP A 79 2.42 -17.99 -1.22
C ASP A 79 2.05 -18.23 -2.69
N VAL A 80 3.07 -18.19 -3.55
CA VAL A 80 2.92 -18.37 -4.99
C VAL A 80 2.62 -19.83 -5.31
N ALA A 81 1.48 -20.08 -5.96
CA ALA A 81 1.13 -21.41 -6.44
C ALA A 81 2.10 -21.92 -7.53
N HIS A 82 2.17 -23.22 -7.73
CA HIS A 82 2.98 -23.80 -8.81
C HIS A 82 2.37 -23.57 -10.21
N ASN A 83 3.19 -23.74 -11.25
CA ASN A 83 2.79 -23.76 -12.67
C ASN A 83 2.28 -22.43 -13.26
N TRP A 84 2.80 -21.29 -12.79
CA TRP A 84 2.58 -20.03 -13.50
C TRP A 84 3.24 -20.05 -14.88
N GLN A 85 2.55 -19.49 -15.88
CA GLN A 85 3.11 -19.30 -17.22
C GLN A 85 4.00 -18.05 -17.33
N THR A 86 3.89 -17.16 -16.34
CA THR A 86 4.61 -15.88 -16.25
C THR A 86 5.21 -15.71 -14.86
N ASP A 87 6.05 -14.69 -14.68
CA ASP A 87 6.45 -14.26 -13.34
C ASP A 87 5.20 -13.84 -12.55
N PRO A 88 4.97 -14.39 -11.34
CA PRO A 88 3.91 -13.95 -10.42
C PRO A 88 4.17 -12.55 -9.82
N PHE A 89 5.41 -12.02 -9.93
CA PHE A 89 5.81 -10.69 -9.45
C PHE A 89 6.26 -9.77 -10.61
#